data_AF-A0AAD9KRM9-F1
#
_entry.id   AF-A0AAD9KRM9-F1
#
_cell.length_a   1.000
_cell.length_b   1.000
_cell.length_c   1.000
_cell.angle_alpha   90.00
_cell.angle_beta   90.00
_cell.angle_gamma   90.00
#
_symmetry.space_group_name_H-M   'P 1'
#
loop_
_entity.id
_entity.type
_entity.pdbx_description
1 polymer ?
#
loop_
_entity_poly.entity_id
_entity_poly.type
_entity_poly.pdbx_seq_one_letter_code
_entity_poly.pdbx_strand_id
1 'polypeptide(L)'
;MAASVKVIHSIGILYTVTLVTWLYLTGVFVTMPAFYKDLSPFYYGVAQFVAIFIALNTLVNLALTRVCDSFYNASWDSGDDTLLHAGWVKCTHCVRMAPPRSHHCAVCQRCVLKRDHHCFMTGTCIGLRNQRYFTMFLVYCDVGLLYSSYMSWHYIYTRYGMHPLSRHFYHFIPPFTVTEWLLGYLSSDFVNVSLLGCVCFTTVIGTMFLAGAQIVMIVLGTTGYEYKKGVRKYSRGVYENMKEVFGPYWLLHLLLPLPYVAHTDRHNMKYL
;
A
#
# COMPACT_ATOMS: atom_id res chain seq x y z
N MET A 1 20.28 -14.36 -9.44
CA MET A 1 19.00 -14.23 -8.70
C MET A 1 18.93 -13.01 -7.80
N ALA A 2 19.96 -12.66 -7.01
CA ALA A 2 19.91 -11.50 -6.12
C ALA A 2 19.85 -10.13 -6.85
N ALA A 3 20.54 -9.99 -7.99
CA ALA A 3 20.53 -8.75 -8.77
C ALA A 3 19.14 -8.45 -9.38
N SER A 4 18.48 -9.47 -9.95
CA SER A 4 17.15 -9.32 -10.55
C SER A 4 16.08 -8.93 -9.51
N VAL A 5 16.17 -9.47 -8.29
CA VAL A 5 15.24 -9.12 -7.20
C VAL A 5 15.40 -7.67 -6.76
N LYS A 6 16.64 -7.17 -6.62
CA LYS A 6 16.89 -5.76 -6.28
C LYS A 6 16.32 -4.82 -7.35
N VAL A 7 16.47 -5.16 -8.63
CA VAL A 7 15.92 -4.38 -9.74
C VAL A 7 14.40 -4.32 -9.65
N ILE A 8 13.72 -5.45 -9.44
CA ILE A 8 12.26 -5.49 -9.30
C ILE A 8 11.79 -4.62 -8.12
N HIS A 9 12.47 -4.68 -6.97
CA HIS A 9 12.14 -3.83 -5.83
C HIS A 9 12.26 -2.35 -6.18
N SER A 10 13.38 -1.95 -6.78
CA SER A 10 13.61 -0.57 -7.20
C SER A 10 12.55 -0.09 -8.19
N ILE A 11 12.13 -0.93 -9.14
CA ILE A 11 11.07 -0.62 -10.09
C ILE A 11 9.74 -0.36 -9.36
N GLY A 12 9.34 -1.22 -8.42
CA GLY A 12 8.09 -1.05 -7.68
C GLY A 12 8.05 0.23 -6.84
N ILE A 13 9.16 0.56 -6.18
CA ILE A 13 9.30 1.78 -5.39
C ILE A 13 9.26 3.01 -6.31
N LEU A 14 10.05 2.98 -7.40
CA LEU A 14 10.11 4.08 -8.36
C LEU A 14 8.74 4.32 -8.99
N TYR A 15 8.05 3.25 -9.41
CA TYR A 15 6.69 3.34 -9.94
C TYR A 15 5.76 4.06 -8.96
N THR A 16 5.78 3.67 -7.68
CA THR A 16 4.91 4.27 -6.66
C THR A 16 5.21 5.75 -6.44
N VAL A 17 6.49 6.11 -6.28
CA VAL A 17 6.91 7.51 -6.04
C VAL A 17 6.60 8.38 -7.26
N THR A 18 6.89 7.88 -8.47
CA THR A 18 6.59 8.58 -9.72
C THR A 18 5.09 8.76 -9.90
N LEU A 19 4.28 7.73 -9.63
CA LEU A 19 2.83 7.83 -9.75
C LEU A 19 2.24 8.83 -8.75
N VAL A 20 2.63 8.78 -7.47
CA VAL A 20 2.17 9.76 -6.46
C VAL A 20 2.55 11.18 -6.87
N THR A 21 3.76 11.37 -7.39
CA THR A 21 4.22 12.68 -7.88
C THR A 21 3.39 13.14 -9.08
N TRP A 22 3.13 12.24 -10.05
CA TRP A 22 2.35 12.56 -11.24
C TRP A 22 0.88 12.90 -10.92
N LEU A 23 0.26 12.16 -9.99
CA LEU A 23 -1.06 12.46 -9.44
C LEU A 23 -1.09 13.85 -8.80
N TYR A 24 -0.12 14.14 -7.94
CA TYR A 24 -0.03 15.43 -7.24
C TYR A 24 0.15 16.60 -8.20
N LEU A 25 1.12 16.52 -9.12
CA LEU A 25 1.41 17.58 -10.07
C LEU A 25 0.23 17.83 -11.02
N THR A 26 -0.35 16.77 -11.59
CA THR A 26 -1.51 16.90 -12.48
C THR A 26 -2.74 17.41 -11.73
N GLY A 27 -2.95 16.93 -10.50
CA GLY A 27 -4.01 17.42 -9.61
C GLY A 27 -3.89 18.93 -9.38
N VAL A 28 -2.79 19.36 -8.78
CA VAL A 28 -2.61 20.73 -8.28
C VAL A 28 -2.47 21.76 -9.41
N PHE A 29 -1.78 21.42 -10.50
CA PHE A 29 -1.42 22.38 -11.55
C PHE A 29 -2.28 22.29 -12.81
N VAL A 30 -3.06 21.22 -13.00
CA VAL A 30 -3.88 21.04 -14.21
C VAL A 30 -5.37 20.92 -13.88
N THR A 31 -5.77 19.91 -13.10
CA THR A 31 -7.19 19.61 -12.92
C THR A 31 -7.88 20.50 -11.87
N MET A 32 -7.24 20.73 -10.72
CA MET A 32 -7.81 21.58 -9.65
C MET A 32 -7.98 23.04 -10.08
N PRO A 33 -7.02 23.72 -10.74
CA PRO A 33 -7.23 25.10 -11.17
C PRO A 33 -8.44 25.25 -12.08
N ALA A 34 -8.68 24.29 -12.97
CA ALA A 34 -9.86 24.29 -13.83
C ALA A 34 -11.16 24.01 -13.07
N PHE A 35 -11.14 23.14 -12.06
CA PHE A 35 -12.31 22.81 -11.23
C PHE A 35 -12.71 23.96 -10.29
N TYR A 36 -11.73 24.59 -9.65
CA TYR A 36 -11.96 25.59 -8.59
C TYR A 36 -11.91 27.04 -9.09
N LYS A 37 -11.76 27.29 -10.41
CA LYS A 37 -11.59 28.64 -10.99
C LYS A 37 -12.66 29.65 -10.58
N ASP A 38 -13.90 29.20 -10.43
CA ASP A 38 -15.07 30.04 -10.13
C ASP A 38 -15.44 30.02 -8.62
N LEU A 39 -14.65 29.33 -7.81
CA LEU A 39 -14.87 29.18 -6.37
C LEU A 39 -13.91 30.08 -5.57
N SER A 40 -14.25 30.33 -4.31
CA SER A 40 -13.36 31.06 -3.40
C SER A 40 -11.98 30.38 -3.30
N PRO A 41 -10.87 31.15 -3.26
CA PRO A 41 -9.51 30.62 -3.08
C PRO A 41 -9.37 29.68 -1.88
N PHE A 42 -10.23 29.82 -0.87
CA PHE A 42 -10.30 28.92 0.27
C PHE A 42 -10.49 27.46 -0.15
N TYR A 43 -11.42 27.16 -1.08
CA TYR A 43 -11.69 25.79 -1.52
C TYR A 43 -10.52 25.18 -2.28
N TYR A 44 -9.83 25.97 -3.10
CA TYR A 44 -8.60 25.54 -3.76
C TYR A 44 -7.49 25.22 -2.74
N GLY A 45 -7.35 26.06 -1.70
CA GLY A 45 -6.42 25.81 -0.59
C GLY A 45 -6.73 24.51 0.17
N VAL A 46 -8.00 24.25 0.46
CA VAL A 46 -8.45 22.99 1.08
C VAL A 46 -8.14 21.78 0.18
N ALA A 47 -8.41 21.88 -1.12
CA ALA A 47 -8.13 20.80 -2.07
C ALA A 47 -6.62 20.49 -2.17
N GLN A 48 -5.77 21.51 -2.16
CA GLN A 48 -4.32 21.33 -2.09
C GLN A 48 -3.89 20.64 -0.79
N PHE A 49 -4.41 21.09 0.36
CA PHE A 49 -4.12 20.46 1.65
C PHE A 49 -4.49 18.97 1.65
N VAL A 50 -5.67 18.62 1.13
CA VAL A 50 -6.10 17.23 1.00
C VAL A 50 -5.16 16.43 0.09
N ALA A 51 -4.76 16.98 -1.05
CA ALA A 51 -3.82 16.31 -1.96
C ALA A 51 -2.44 16.07 -1.31
N ILE A 52 -1.91 17.07 -0.60
CA ILE A 52 -0.68 16.95 0.18
C ILE A 52 -0.83 15.87 1.25
N PHE A 53 -1.93 15.89 1.99
CA PHE A 53 -2.20 14.92 3.05
C PHE A 53 -2.25 13.48 2.53
N ILE A 54 -2.93 13.25 1.40
CA ILE A 54 -2.98 11.93 0.76
C ILE A 54 -1.58 11.51 0.29
N ALA A 55 -0.86 12.37 -0.42
CA ALA A 55 0.48 12.06 -0.93
C ALA A 55 1.47 11.74 0.20
N LEU A 56 1.48 12.55 1.27
CA LEU A 56 2.33 12.33 2.44
C LEU A 56 1.98 11.00 3.12
N ASN A 57 0.69 10.71 3.34
CA ASN A 57 0.29 9.45 3.96
C ASN A 57 0.69 8.23 3.13
N THR A 58 0.54 8.28 1.80
CA THR A 58 1.00 7.22 0.92
C THR A 58 2.50 6.98 1.04
N LEU A 59 3.31 8.05 0.96
CA LEU A 59 4.77 7.96 0.98
C LEU A 59 5.33 7.57 2.36
N VAL A 60 4.78 8.14 3.43
CA VAL A 60 5.23 7.84 4.80
C VAL A 60 4.84 6.41 5.19
N ASN A 61 3.64 5.93 4.87
CA ASN A 61 3.29 4.53 5.12
C ASN A 61 4.13 3.56 4.27
N LEU A 62 4.47 3.91 3.03
CA LEU A 62 5.43 3.14 2.23
C LEU A 62 6.81 3.09 2.93
N ALA A 63 7.31 4.22 3.43
CA ALA A 63 8.59 4.28 4.13
C ALA A 63 8.58 3.48 5.44
N LEU A 64 7.54 3.64 6.27
CA LEU A 64 7.39 2.90 7.53
C LEU A 64 7.21 1.41 7.31
N THR A 65 6.53 1.00 6.23
CA THR A 65 6.45 -0.42 5.85
C THR A 65 7.84 -1.03 5.69
N ARG A 66 8.79 -0.25 5.15
CA ARG A 66 10.16 -0.68 4.89
C ARG A 66 11.08 -0.62 6.10
N VAL A 67 10.94 0.43 6.91
CA VAL A 67 11.81 0.67 8.08
C VAL A 67 11.39 -0.17 9.28
N CYS A 68 10.09 -0.41 9.48
CA CYS A 68 9.58 -1.22 10.58
C CYS A 68 9.62 -2.72 10.25
N ASP A 69 10.82 -3.28 10.11
CA ASP A 69 10.94 -4.70 9.77
C ASP A 69 10.34 -5.64 10.84
N SER A 70 9.86 -6.78 10.37
CA SER A 70 9.29 -7.85 11.19
C SER A 70 10.27 -9.02 11.34
N PHE A 71 11.59 -8.77 11.31
CA PHE A 71 12.56 -9.86 11.39
C PHE A 71 12.70 -10.38 12.81
N TYR A 72 12.86 -11.70 12.92
CA TYR A 72 13.17 -12.34 14.19
C TYR A 72 14.59 -11.98 14.65
N ASN A 73 14.73 -11.48 15.88
CA ASN A 73 16.02 -11.07 16.46
C ASN A 73 16.57 -12.18 17.38
N ALA A 74 17.80 -12.62 17.14
CA ALA A 74 18.47 -13.69 17.90
C ALA A 74 18.73 -13.32 19.38
N SER A 75 18.72 -12.04 19.75
CA SER A 75 18.77 -11.63 21.16
C SER A 75 17.60 -12.19 21.99
N TRP A 76 16.52 -12.62 21.34
CA TRP A 76 15.35 -13.22 21.99
C TRP A 76 15.59 -14.68 22.39
N ASP A 77 16.68 -15.31 21.91
CA ASP A 77 17.09 -16.67 22.29
C ASP A 77 17.86 -16.72 23.63
N SER A 78 18.17 -15.57 24.25
CA SER A 78 19.04 -15.48 25.45
C SER A 78 18.34 -15.81 26.79
N GLY A 79 17.06 -16.20 26.77
CA GLY A 79 16.34 -16.64 27.96
C GLY A 79 16.27 -18.16 28.02
N ASP A 80 16.90 -18.76 29.03
CA ASP A 80 16.91 -20.21 29.29
C ASP A 80 15.57 -20.70 29.85
N ASP A 81 14.50 -20.51 29.06
CA ASP A 81 13.13 -20.78 29.48
C ASP A 81 12.51 -21.80 28.53
N THR A 82 12.72 -23.07 28.84
CA THR A 82 12.24 -24.23 28.07
C THR A 82 10.71 -24.23 27.87
N LEU A 83 9.95 -23.51 28.71
CA LEU A 83 8.51 -23.30 28.57
C LEU A 83 8.12 -22.24 27.51
N LEU A 84 9.05 -21.34 27.16
CA LEU A 84 8.83 -20.28 26.16
C LEU A 84 8.78 -20.85 24.73
N HIS A 85 9.47 -21.97 24.49
CA HIS A 85 9.59 -22.60 23.18
C HIS A 85 8.52 -23.66 22.87
N ALA A 86 7.51 -23.84 23.72
CA ALA A 86 6.41 -24.74 23.46
C ALA A 86 5.67 -24.32 22.16
N GLY A 87 5.75 -25.16 21.11
CA GLY A 87 5.15 -24.89 19.80
C GLY A 87 6.04 -24.12 18.81
N TRP A 88 7.28 -23.78 19.18
CA TRP A 88 8.25 -23.19 18.26
C TRP A 88 8.82 -24.23 17.32
N VAL A 89 9.09 -23.83 16.08
CA VAL A 89 9.62 -24.73 15.04
C VAL A 89 11.03 -24.29 14.67
N LYS A 90 11.97 -25.24 14.62
CA LYS A 90 13.33 -24.95 14.16
C LYS A 90 13.32 -24.61 12.67
N CYS A 91 13.81 -23.42 12.32
CA CYS A 91 14.09 -23.08 10.94
C CYS A 91 15.40 -23.76 10.49
N THR A 92 15.33 -24.57 9.44
CA THR A 92 16.51 -25.27 8.89
C THR A 92 17.53 -24.34 8.24
N HIS A 93 17.07 -23.25 7.61
CA HIS A 93 17.94 -22.27 6.96
C HIS A 93 18.66 -21.35 7.96
N CYS A 94 17.95 -20.87 8.97
CA CYS A 94 18.50 -19.96 9.98
C CYS A 94 19.09 -20.68 11.20
N VAL A 95 18.93 -22.01 11.27
CA VAL A 95 19.39 -22.91 12.35
C VAL A 95 19.00 -22.38 13.74
N ARG A 96 17.77 -21.89 13.88
CA ARG A 96 17.26 -21.30 15.12
C ARG A 96 15.80 -21.65 15.36
N MET A 97 15.37 -21.61 16.61
CA MET A 97 13.96 -21.77 16.97
C MET A 97 13.18 -20.55 16.49
N ALA A 98 12.11 -20.76 15.73
CA ALA A 98 11.23 -19.70 15.26
C ALA A 98 9.91 -19.76 16.05
N PRO A 99 9.39 -18.62 16.53
CA PRO A 99 8.06 -18.54 17.13
C PRO A 99 6.98 -19.08 16.18
N PRO A 100 5.78 -19.39 16.69
CA PRO A 100 4.68 -19.75 15.82
C PRO A 100 4.40 -18.63 14.80
N ARG A 101 3.74 -19.00 13.69
CA ARG A 101 3.42 -18.12 12.53
C ARG A 101 4.62 -17.44 11.86
N SER A 102 5.84 -17.73 12.30
CA SER A 102 7.07 -17.20 11.73
C SER A 102 7.56 -18.12 10.62
N HIS A 103 7.94 -17.53 9.48
CA HIS A 103 8.37 -18.29 8.31
C HIS A 103 9.62 -17.67 7.68
N HIS A 104 10.53 -18.52 7.19
CA HIS A 104 11.76 -18.10 6.55
C HIS A 104 11.51 -17.45 5.18
N CYS A 105 12.16 -16.32 4.89
CA CYS A 105 12.16 -15.73 3.55
C CYS A 105 13.44 -16.05 2.81
N ALA A 106 13.34 -16.81 1.72
CA ALA A 106 14.47 -17.01 0.81
C ALA A 106 14.92 -15.70 0.13
N VAL A 107 14.08 -14.66 0.07
CA VAL A 107 14.50 -13.35 -0.47
C VAL A 107 15.23 -12.52 0.58
N CYS A 108 14.67 -12.38 1.78
CA CYS A 108 15.31 -11.61 2.86
C CYS A 108 16.40 -12.40 3.62
N GLN A 109 16.50 -13.72 3.40
CA GLN A 109 17.41 -14.65 4.07
C GLN A 109 17.28 -14.66 5.60
N ARG A 110 16.05 -14.43 6.11
CA ARG A 110 15.74 -14.34 7.54
C ARG A 110 14.33 -14.83 7.85
N CYS A 111 14.11 -15.27 9.08
CA CYS A 111 12.76 -15.54 9.60
C CYS A 111 12.02 -14.23 9.85
N VAL A 112 10.76 -14.19 9.43
CA VAL A 112 9.85 -13.04 9.58
C VAL A 112 8.72 -13.45 10.52
N LEU A 113 8.43 -12.61 11.50
CA LEU A 113 7.35 -12.77 12.49
C LEU A 113 5.98 -12.57 11.83
N LYS A 114 5.02 -13.44 12.15
CA LYS A 114 3.66 -13.44 11.55
C LYS A 114 3.73 -13.18 10.05
N ARG A 115 4.59 -13.93 9.36
CA ARG A 115 4.94 -13.62 7.96
C ARG A 115 3.71 -13.79 7.08
N ASP A 116 3.38 -12.73 6.35
CA ASP A 116 2.38 -12.80 5.30
C ASP A 116 3.04 -13.12 3.95
N HIS A 117 3.79 -12.17 3.39
CA HIS A 117 4.46 -12.35 2.10
C HIS A 117 5.69 -11.45 1.94
N HIS A 118 6.50 -11.72 0.92
CA HIS A 118 7.54 -10.79 0.47
C HIS A 118 6.93 -9.88 -0.60
N CYS A 119 6.81 -8.59 -0.34
CA CYS A 119 6.19 -7.66 -1.25
C CYS A 119 7.25 -7.07 -2.19
N PHE A 120 7.08 -7.31 -3.49
CA PHE A 120 7.99 -6.78 -4.50
C PHE A 120 7.86 -5.26 -4.67
N MET A 121 6.67 -4.70 -4.44
CA MET A 121 6.41 -3.25 -4.58
C MET A 121 7.07 -2.42 -3.48
N THR A 122 7.10 -2.93 -2.24
CA THR A 122 7.73 -2.25 -1.11
C THR A 122 9.18 -2.68 -0.92
N GLY A 123 9.58 -3.81 -1.52
CA GLY A 123 10.93 -4.37 -1.42
C GLY A 123 11.26 -4.96 -0.04
N THR A 124 10.25 -5.31 0.75
CA THR A 124 10.41 -5.90 2.09
C THR A 124 9.35 -6.98 2.37
N CYS A 125 9.59 -7.80 3.39
CA CYS A 125 8.58 -8.72 3.89
C CYS A 125 7.52 -7.99 4.72
N ILE A 126 6.26 -8.34 4.48
CA ILE A 126 5.12 -7.92 5.29
C ILE A 126 4.90 -8.95 6.39
N GLY A 127 4.84 -8.49 7.63
CA GLY A 127 4.64 -9.30 8.82
C GLY A 127 4.15 -8.46 9.99
N LEU A 128 4.36 -8.96 11.20
CA LEU A 128 3.76 -8.44 12.43
C LEU A 128 3.88 -6.91 12.60
N ARG A 129 5.08 -6.34 12.42
CA ARG A 129 5.40 -4.96 12.82
C ARG A 129 5.11 -3.93 11.72
N ASN A 130 4.95 -4.36 10.47
CA ASN A 130 4.67 -3.47 9.34
C ASN A 130 3.36 -3.74 8.61
N GLN A 131 2.57 -4.75 9.00
CA GLN A 131 1.28 -5.04 8.38
C GLN A 131 0.37 -3.79 8.37
N ARG A 132 0.32 -3.05 9.49
CA ARG A 132 -0.44 -1.78 9.59
C ARG A 132 -0.07 -0.79 8.50
N TYR A 133 1.23 -0.46 8.39
CA TYR A 133 1.69 0.54 7.42
C TYR A 133 1.46 0.08 6.00
N PHE A 134 1.61 -1.22 5.73
CA PHE A 134 1.33 -1.78 4.42
C PHE A 134 -0.15 -1.65 4.07
N THR A 135 -1.06 -1.97 5.00
CA THR A 135 -2.49 -1.81 4.78
C THR A 135 -2.87 -0.34 4.58
N MET A 136 -2.34 0.58 5.40
CA MET A 136 -2.62 2.02 5.25
C MET A 136 -2.02 2.59 3.96
N PHE A 137 -0.83 2.13 3.56
CA PHE A 137 -0.25 2.46 2.26
C PHE A 137 -1.21 2.12 1.11
N LEU A 138 -1.79 0.91 1.10
CA LEU A 138 -2.76 0.51 0.08
C LEU A 138 -4.02 1.36 0.11
N VAL A 139 -4.57 1.65 1.31
CA VAL A 139 -5.77 2.49 1.46
C VAL A 139 -5.53 3.91 0.94
N TYR A 140 -4.40 4.54 1.27
CA TYR A 140 -4.09 5.88 0.78
C TYR A 140 -3.73 5.91 -0.72
N CYS A 141 -3.17 4.83 -1.27
CA CYS A 141 -3.10 4.63 -2.71
C CYS A 141 -4.50 4.65 -3.34
N ASP A 142 -5.44 3.85 -2.85
CA ASP A 142 -6.81 3.81 -3.38
C ASP A 142 -7.49 5.17 -3.30
N VAL A 143 -7.39 5.87 -2.15
CA VAL A 143 -7.96 7.21 -1.98
C VAL A 143 -7.37 8.20 -2.99
N GLY A 144 -6.05 8.21 -3.17
CA GLY A 144 -5.38 9.10 -4.15
C GLY A 144 -5.73 8.77 -5.60
N LEU A 145 -5.84 7.49 -5.94
CA LEU A 145 -6.20 7.02 -7.28
C LEU A 145 -7.65 7.36 -7.61
N LEU A 146 -8.59 7.14 -6.68
CA LEU A 146 -10.00 7.48 -6.86
C LEU A 146 -10.21 8.99 -6.96
N TYR A 147 -9.58 9.76 -6.08
CA TYR A 147 -9.63 11.23 -6.12
C TYR A 147 -9.10 11.77 -7.45
N SER A 148 -7.94 11.30 -7.90
CA SER A 148 -7.35 11.73 -9.17
C SER A 148 -8.16 11.28 -10.37
N SER A 149 -8.75 10.07 -10.34
CA SER A 149 -9.63 9.59 -11.40
C SER A 149 -10.87 10.49 -11.55
N TYR A 150 -11.49 10.88 -10.43
CA TYR A 150 -12.62 11.80 -10.42
C TYR A 150 -12.25 13.19 -10.98
N MET A 151 -11.11 13.75 -10.55
CA MET A 151 -10.66 15.06 -11.02
C MET A 151 -10.29 15.04 -12.51
N SER A 152 -9.60 13.99 -12.96
CA SER A 152 -9.24 13.79 -14.37
C SER A 152 -10.48 13.63 -15.25
N TRP A 153 -11.46 12.84 -14.78
CA TRP A 153 -12.76 12.70 -15.43
C TRP A 153 -13.44 14.06 -15.62
N HIS A 154 -13.62 14.79 -14.53
CA HIS A 154 -14.32 16.06 -14.54
C HIS A 154 -13.61 17.07 -15.46
N TYR A 155 -12.28 17.11 -15.41
CA TYR A 155 -11.47 17.95 -16.28
C TYR A 155 -11.75 17.66 -17.76
N ILE A 156 -11.67 16.40 -18.17
CA ILE A 156 -11.87 16.01 -19.56
C ILE A 156 -13.30 16.32 -20.01
N TYR A 157 -14.29 15.99 -19.19
CA TYR A 157 -15.69 16.23 -19.51
C TYR A 157 -15.99 17.73 -19.67
N THR A 158 -15.56 18.57 -18.73
CA THR A 158 -15.87 20.00 -18.75
C THR A 158 -15.06 20.80 -19.77
N ARG A 159 -13.80 20.42 -20.02
CA ARG A 159 -12.90 21.14 -20.94
C ARG A 159 -13.08 20.72 -22.40
N TYR A 160 -13.33 19.44 -22.64
CA TYR A 160 -13.35 18.84 -23.99
C TYR A 160 -14.71 18.29 -24.39
N GLY A 161 -15.68 18.19 -23.47
CA GLY A 161 -16.99 17.60 -23.76
C GLY A 161 -16.93 16.10 -24.06
N MET A 162 -15.82 15.43 -23.72
CA MET A 162 -15.58 14.04 -24.07
C MET A 162 -15.94 13.09 -22.93
N HIS A 163 -16.46 11.93 -23.31
CA HIS A 163 -16.85 10.85 -22.40
C HIS A 163 -16.28 9.52 -22.93
N PRO A 164 -15.61 8.68 -22.12
CA PRO A 164 -15.04 7.38 -22.52
C PRO A 164 -16.06 6.38 -23.06
N LEU A 165 -17.33 6.46 -22.66
CA LEU A 165 -18.41 5.63 -23.25
C LEU A 165 -19.01 6.23 -24.54
N SER A 166 -18.49 7.35 -25.02
CA SER A 166 -18.94 7.95 -26.28
C SER A 166 -18.11 7.45 -27.46
N ARG A 167 -18.43 7.92 -28.68
CA ARG A 167 -17.62 7.70 -29.88
C ARG A 167 -16.15 8.13 -29.72
N HIS A 168 -15.83 8.98 -28.75
CA HIS A 168 -14.49 9.50 -28.47
C HIS A 168 -13.62 8.55 -27.61
N PHE A 169 -14.06 7.31 -27.36
CA PHE A 169 -13.32 6.36 -26.52
C PHE A 169 -11.87 6.11 -26.98
N TYR A 170 -11.60 6.20 -28.28
CA TYR A 170 -10.27 5.94 -28.85
C TYR A 170 -9.21 6.95 -28.39
N HIS A 171 -9.62 8.19 -28.04
CA HIS A 171 -8.75 9.21 -27.44
C HIS A 171 -8.34 8.90 -25.99
N PHE A 172 -8.83 7.79 -25.42
CA PHE A 172 -8.42 7.28 -24.09
C PHE A 172 -7.59 5.99 -24.21
N ILE A 173 -7.27 5.54 -25.41
CA ILE A 173 -6.38 4.39 -25.63
C ILE A 173 -4.96 4.92 -25.78
N PRO A 174 -3.99 4.54 -24.92
CA PRO A 174 -2.69 5.22 -24.86
C PRO A 174 -1.93 5.31 -26.20
N PRO A 175 -1.79 4.24 -27.01
CA PRO A 175 -1.14 4.33 -28.32
C PRO A 175 -1.76 5.36 -29.26
N PHE A 176 -3.10 5.43 -29.36
CA PHE A 176 -3.80 6.38 -30.22
C PHE A 176 -3.63 7.80 -29.69
N THR A 177 -3.86 8.00 -28.39
CA THR A 177 -3.74 9.29 -27.71
C THR A 177 -2.36 9.92 -27.90
N VAL A 178 -1.30 9.12 -27.74
CA VAL A 178 0.09 9.57 -27.94
C VAL A 178 0.36 9.87 -29.41
N THR A 179 -0.14 9.05 -30.33
CA THR A 179 0.05 9.27 -31.78
C THR A 179 -0.61 10.58 -32.23
N GLU A 180 -1.86 10.82 -31.84
CA GLU A 180 -2.58 12.05 -32.19
C GLU A 180 -1.94 13.29 -31.58
N TRP A 181 -1.37 13.17 -30.38
CA TRP A 181 -0.56 14.23 -29.78
C TRP A 181 0.71 14.54 -30.57
N LEU A 182 1.46 13.52 -30.97
CA LEU A 182 2.67 13.68 -31.78
C LEU A 182 2.38 14.30 -33.15
N LEU A 183 1.18 14.06 -33.70
CA LEU A 183 0.69 14.67 -34.93
C LEU A 183 0.11 16.09 -34.72
N GLY A 184 0.04 16.57 -33.48
CA GLY A 184 -0.44 17.91 -33.13
C GLY A 184 -1.96 18.06 -33.04
N TYR A 185 -2.72 16.96 -33.07
CA TYR A 185 -4.19 16.98 -33.00
C TYR A 185 -4.73 17.12 -31.56
N LEU A 186 -3.98 16.67 -30.56
CA LEU A 186 -4.37 16.73 -29.15
C LEU A 186 -3.44 17.65 -28.37
N SER A 187 -3.97 18.34 -27.37
CA SER A 187 -3.18 19.17 -26.46
C SER A 187 -2.45 18.35 -25.40
N SER A 188 -1.32 18.86 -24.91
CA SER A 188 -0.50 18.15 -23.92
C SER A 188 -1.21 17.92 -22.59
N ASP A 189 -2.11 18.82 -22.18
CA ASP A 189 -2.89 18.67 -20.95
C ASP A 189 -3.94 17.55 -21.08
N PHE A 190 -4.60 17.43 -22.24
CA PHE A 190 -5.52 16.31 -22.51
C PHE A 190 -4.78 14.98 -22.41
N VAL A 191 -3.64 14.86 -23.09
CA VAL A 191 -2.84 13.62 -23.13
C VAL A 191 -2.35 13.27 -21.73
N ASN A 192 -1.84 14.25 -20.97
CA ASN A 192 -1.41 14.06 -19.60
C ASN A 192 -2.54 13.50 -18.71
N VAL A 193 -3.72 14.13 -18.74
CA VAL A 193 -4.86 13.75 -17.90
C VAL A 193 -5.46 12.41 -18.33
N SER A 194 -5.54 12.15 -19.63
CA SER A 194 -6.04 10.88 -20.18
C SER A 194 -5.13 9.70 -19.82
N LEU A 195 -3.82 9.83 -20.03
CA LEU A 195 -2.86 8.77 -19.66
C LEU A 195 -2.85 8.53 -18.15
N LEU A 196 -2.91 9.60 -17.34
CA LEU A 196 -3.02 9.48 -15.89
C LEU A 196 -4.29 8.72 -15.50
N GLY A 197 -5.43 9.04 -16.12
CA GLY A 197 -6.69 8.34 -15.90
C GLY A 197 -6.61 6.84 -16.19
N CYS A 198 -5.98 6.44 -17.29
CA CYS A 198 -5.77 5.02 -17.63
C CYS A 198 -4.90 4.30 -16.59
N VAL A 199 -3.80 4.93 -16.17
CA VAL A 199 -2.92 4.38 -15.13
C VAL A 199 -3.68 4.30 -13.81
N CYS A 200 -4.46 5.31 -13.44
CA CYS A 200 -5.27 5.27 -12.22
C CYS A 200 -6.27 4.10 -12.23
N PHE A 201 -7.01 3.93 -13.33
CA PHE A 201 -8.01 2.89 -13.47
C PHE A 201 -7.42 1.48 -13.36
N THR A 202 -6.29 1.23 -14.02
CA THR A 202 -5.62 -0.07 -13.94
C THR A 202 -5.02 -0.34 -12.57
N THR A 203 -4.44 0.69 -11.94
CA THR A 203 -3.79 0.58 -10.64
C THR A 203 -4.81 0.37 -9.52
N VAL A 204 -5.91 1.12 -9.53
CA VAL A 204 -6.92 1.09 -8.46
C VAL A 204 -7.58 -0.28 -8.32
N ILE A 205 -7.81 -0.99 -9.43
CA ILE A 205 -8.36 -2.36 -9.40
C ILE A 205 -7.41 -3.30 -8.64
N GLY A 206 -6.11 -3.21 -8.95
CA GLY A 206 -5.09 -4.03 -8.30
C GLY A 206 -4.91 -3.68 -6.82
N THR A 207 -4.84 -2.40 -6.49
CA THR A 207 -4.64 -1.95 -5.10
C THR A 207 -5.87 -2.22 -4.23
N MET A 208 -7.09 -2.02 -4.75
CA MET A 208 -8.33 -2.37 -4.03
C MET A 208 -8.43 -3.86 -3.73
N PHE A 209 -8.05 -4.72 -4.68
CA PHE A 209 -8.01 -6.17 -4.44
C PHE A 209 -7.03 -6.52 -3.31
N LEU A 210 -5.83 -5.94 -3.33
CA LEU A 210 -4.81 -6.17 -2.30
C LEU A 210 -5.24 -5.60 -0.94
N ALA A 211 -5.82 -4.40 -0.91
CA ALA A 211 -6.32 -3.77 0.30
C ALA A 211 -7.46 -4.60 0.92
N GLY A 212 -8.43 -5.02 0.10
CA GLY A 212 -9.52 -5.89 0.51
C GLY A 212 -9.03 -7.23 1.06
N ALA A 213 -8.07 -7.86 0.38
CA ALA A 213 -7.47 -9.12 0.85
C ALA A 213 -6.79 -8.93 2.22
N GLN A 214 -6.02 -7.85 2.42
CA GLN A 214 -5.40 -7.55 3.71
C GLN A 214 -6.44 -7.31 4.81
N ILE A 215 -7.48 -6.50 4.54
CA ILE A 215 -8.55 -6.24 5.50
C ILE A 215 -9.25 -7.53 5.91
N VAL A 216 -9.57 -8.41 4.95
CA VAL A 216 -10.18 -9.72 5.24
C VAL A 216 -9.25 -10.56 6.13
N MET A 217 -7.96 -10.67 5.79
CA MET A 217 -6.99 -11.42 6.59
C MET A 217 -6.87 -10.88 8.02
N ILE A 218 -6.87 -9.55 8.18
CA ILE A 218 -6.83 -8.89 9.49
C ILE A 218 -8.11 -9.19 10.27
N VAL A 219 -9.29 -8.99 9.69
CA VAL A 219 -10.59 -9.26 10.34
C VAL A 219 -10.68 -10.71 10.80
N LEU A 220 -10.18 -11.65 9.99
CA LEU A 220 -10.17 -13.08 10.32
C LEU A 220 -9.06 -13.47 11.32
N GLY A 221 -8.06 -12.61 11.55
CA GLY A 221 -6.92 -12.90 12.44
C GLY A 221 -5.92 -13.87 11.83
N THR A 222 -5.86 -13.97 10.51
CA THR A 222 -5.05 -14.97 9.77
C THR A 222 -3.97 -14.31 8.91
N THR A 223 -2.84 -14.97 8.69
CA THR A 223 -1.94 -14.67 7.57
C THR A 223 -2.46 -15.29 6.27
N GLY A 224 -1.93 -14.90 5.11
CA GLY A 224 -2.31 -15.53 3.83
C GLY A 224 -2.01 -17.02 3.76
N TYR A 225 -0.96 -17.48 4.47
CA TYR A 225 -0.67 -18.92 4.61
C TYR A 225 -1.75 -19.64 5.43
N GLU A 226 -2.10 -19.08 6.58
CA GLU A 226 -3.10 -19.65 7.50
C GLU A 226 -4.48 -19.71 6.87
N TYR A 227 -4.88 -18.64 6.18
CA TYR A 227 -6.13 -18.58 5.44
C TYR A 227 -6.25 -19.72 4.43
N LYS A 228 -5.20 -19.94 3.61
CA LYS A 228 -5.16 -21.03 2.62
C LYS A 228 -5.19 -22.43 3.25
N LYS A 229 -4.70 -22.58 4.48
CA LYS A 229 -4.69 -23.84 5.23
C LYS A 229 -5.90 -24.01 6.14
N GLY A 230 -6.84 -23.06 6.16
CA GLY A 230 -8.00 -23.10 7.05
C GLY A 230 -7.67 -22.98 8.54
N VAL A 231 -6.48 -22.45 8.89
CA VAL A 231 -6.04 -22.32 10.28
C VAL A 231 -6.62 -21.05 10.89
N ARG A 232 -7.47 -21.17 11.91
CA ARG A 232 -8.10 -20.02 12.60
C ARG A 232 -7.84 -19.93 14.11
N LYS A 233 -6.95 -20.77 14.65
CA LYS A 233 -6.68 -20.86 16.10
C LYS A 233 -6.17 -19.55 16.76
N TYR A 234 -5.64 -18.62 15.98
CA TYR A 234 -5.10 -17.34 16.49
C TYR A 234 -6.12 -16.20 16.47
N SER A 235 -7.33 -16.42 15.91
CA SER A 235 -8.35 -15.38 15.84
C SER A 235 -8.95 -15.12 17.23
N ARG A 236 -9.02 -13.85 17.64
CA ARG A 236 -9.53 -13.42 18.95
C ARG A 236 -10.82 -12.60 18.86
N GLY A 237 -11.46 -12.60 17.69
CA GLY A 237 -12.60 -11.75 17.36
C GLY A 237 -12.18 -10.47 16.63
N VAL A 238 -13.10 -9.91 15.84
CA VAL A 238 -12.81 -8.81 14.90
C VAL A 238 -12.14 -7.62 15.58
N TYR A 239 -12.66 -7.19 16.74
CA TYR A 239 -12.13 -6.05 17.48
C TYR A 239 -10.68 -6.28 17.94
N GLU A 240 -10.39 -7.44 18.55
CA GLU A 240 -9.05 -7.77 19.03
C GLU A 240 -8.06 -7.95 17.87
N ASN A 241 -8.49 -8.56 16.77
CA ASN A 241 -7.64 -8.72 15.58
C ASN A 241 -7.29 -7.36 14.95
N MET A 242 -8.25 -6.44 14.88
CA MET A 242 -7.99 -5.07 14.41
C MET A 242 -7.05 -4.32 15.36
N LYS A 243 -7.26 -4.43 16.67
CA LYS A 243 -6.41 -3.83 17.70
C LYS A 243 -4.99 -4.38 17.70
N GLU A 244 -4.81 -5.67 17.39
CA GLU A 244 -3.48 -6.29 17.22
C GLU A 244 -2.67 -5.58 16.14
N VAL A 245 -3.30 -5.29 14.99
CA VAL A 245 -2.62 -4.67 13.84
C VAL A 245 -2.52 -3.16 13.97
N PHE A 246 -3.63 -2.49 14.27
CA PHE A 246 -3.71 -1.02 14.26
C PHE A 246 -3.46 -0.37 15.62
N GLY A 247 -3.38 -1.14 16.70
CA GLY A 247 -3.16 -0.66 18.05
C GLY A 247 -4.43 -0.17 18.77
N PRO A 248 -4.31 0.25 20.04
CA PRO A 248 -5.45 0.66 20.86
C PRO A 248 -6.13 1.93 20.34
N TYR A 249 -5.38 2.83 19.71
CA TYR A 249 -5.87 4.08 19.11
C TYR A 249 -6.02 3.95 17.59
N TRP A 250 -6.55 2.82 17.13
CA TRP A 250 -6.58 2.45 15.71
C TRP A 250 -7.19 3.54 14.81
N LEU A 251 -8.24 4.26 15.24
CA LEU A 251 -8.82 5.38 14.46
C LEU A 251 -7.82 6.52 14.19
N LEU A 252 -7.05 6.96 15.19
CA LEU A 252 -6.01 7.98 15.00
C LEU A 252 -4.91 7.47 14.05
N HIS A 253 -4.62 6.19 14.20
CA HIS A 253 -3.65 5.45 13.42
C HIS A 253 -4.07 5.15 11.98
N LEU A 254 -5.37 5.28 11.65
CA LEU A 254 -5.88 5.29 10.27
C LEU A 254 -5.59 6.64 9.58
N LEU A 255 -5.51 7.73 10.34
CA LEU A 255 -5.37 9.09 9.80
C LEU A 255 -3.91 9.59 9.79
N LEU A 256 -3.11 9.18 10.76
CA LEU A 256 -1.73 9.60 10.92
C LEU A 256 -0.79 8.39 10.92
N PRO A 257 0.32 8.43 10.16
CA PRO A 257 1.30 7.36 10.09
C PRO A 257 2.24 7.44 11.30
N LEU A 258 1.68 7.42 12.51
CA LEU A 258 2.45 7.43 13.75
C LEU A 258 3.15 6.08 13.93
N PRO A 259 4.45 6.06 14.32
CA PRO A 259 5.16 4.84 14.63
C PRO A 259 4.46 4.10 15.78
N TYR A 260 3.75 3.03 15.45
CA TYR A 260 3.29 2.02 16.39
C TYR A 260 4.16 0.80 16.21
N VAL A 261 4.83 0.41 17.29
CA VAL A 261 5.48 -0.89 17.37
C VAL A 261 4.48 -1.81 18.05
N ALA A 262 3.95 -2.80 17.32
CA ALA A 262 3.27 -3.91 17.98
C ALA A 262 4.26 -4.52 18.99
N HIS A 263 3.99 -4.36 20.29
CA HIS A 263 4.87 -4.84 21.33
C HIS A 263 4.87 -6.38 21.30
N THR A 264 6.01 -6.95 20.91
CA THR A 264 6.32 -8.36 21.15
C THR A 264 6.73 -8.51 22.61
N ASP A 265 5.78 -8.38 23.54
CA ASP A 265 6.05 -8.78 24.92
C ASP A 265 6.29 -10.29 24.94
N ARG A 266 7.33 -10.74 25.66
CA ARG A 266 7.70 -12.17 25.74
C ARG A 266 6.52 -13.06 26.14
N HIS A 267 5.59 -12.53 26.93
CA HIS A 267 4.37 -13.21 27.37
C HIS A 267 3.34 -13.42 26.24
N ASN A 268 3.31 -12.54 25.23
CA ASN A 268 2.38 -12.61 24.11
C ASN A 268 2.90 -13.40 22.91
N MET A 269 4.16 -13.88 22.94
CA MET A 269 4.73 -14.72 21.87
C MET A 269 4.00 -16.07 21.70
N LYS A 270 3.19 -16.50 22.67
CA LYS A 270 2.33 -17.69 22.56
C LYS A 270 1.15 -17.49 21.60
N TYR A 271 0.77 -16.24 21.35
CA TYR A 271 -0.33 -15.85 20.45
C TYR A 271 0.16 -15.29 19.12
N LEU A 272 1.49 -15.11 19.01
CA LEU A 272 2.18 -14.82 17.76
C LEU A 272 2.40 -16.06 16.91
#